data_AF-A0A371DUH5-F1
#
_entry.id   AF-A0A371DUH5-F1
#
_cell.length_a   1.000
_cell.length_b   1.000
_cell.length_c   1.000
_cell.angle_alpha   90.00
_cell.angle_beta   90.00
_cell.angle_gamma   90.00
#
_symmetry.space_group_name_H-M   'P 1'
#
loop_
_entity.id
_entity.type
_entity.pdbx_description
1 polymer ?
#
loop_
_entity_poly.entity_id
_entity_poly.type
_entity_poly.pdbx_seq_one_letter_code
_entity_poly.pdbx_strand_id
1 'polypeptide(L)'
;MATAEDAPSPELLKQEEDYLRKVHPTSEEIPGCMKLFDDFLLCNVISSQLKSLYRYGEMATCTPKLEEFKFCMSLKGMHPEEKRDVWIRRRAEWWARRRTHKSSEDVWDVRTEPLQNFPPRKIDPAISIETPRTIE
;
A
#
# COMPACT_ATOMS: atom_id res chain seq x y z
N MET A 1 1.14 9.03 -18.92
CA MET A 1 2.59 9.03 -19.19
C MET A 1 3.21 9.96 -18.15
N ALA A 2 4.08 9.45 -17.27
CA ALA A 2 4.69 10.26 -16.22
C ALA A 2 5.58 11.35 -16.84
N THR A 3 5.44 12.60 -16.40
CA THR A 3 6.33 13.69 -16.80
C THR A 3 7.56 13.71 -15.90
N ALA A 4 8.62 14.41 -16.30
CA ALA A 4 9.87 14.48 -15.53
C ALA A 4 9.70 15.09 -14.11
N GLU A 5 8.56 15.72 -13.84
CA GLU A 5 8.20 16.30 -12.53
C GLU A 5 7.69 15.26 -11.51
N ASP A 6 7.36 14.04 -11.94
CA ASP A 6 6.82 12.97 -11.07
C ASP A 6 7.90 12.05 -10.47
N ALA A 7 9.19 12.39 -10.63
CA ALA A 7 10.28 11.56 -10.10
C ALA A 7 10.29 11.64 -8.55
N PRO A 8 10.31 10.50 -7.84
CA PRO A 8 10.36 10.51 -6.38
C PRO A 8 11.68 11.12 -5.88
N SER A 9 11.62 11.85 -4.77
CA SER A 9 12.81 12.45 -4.18
C SER A 9 13.83 11.38 -3.76
N PRO A 10 15.14 11.66 -3.85
CA PRO A 10 16.18 10.67 -3.55
C PRO A 10 16.18 10.24 -2.07
N GLU A 11 15.70 11.09 -1.17
CA GLU A 11 15.58 10.79 0.26
C GLU A 11 14.42 9.81 0.52
N LEU A 12 13.26 10.02 -0.11
CA LEU A 12 12.13 9.10 0.00
C LEU A 12 12.48 7.72 -0.54
N LEU A 13 13.18 7.65 -1.67
CA LEU A 13 13.67 6.36 -2.21
C LEU A 13 14.53 5.60 -1.20
N LYS A 14 15.49 6.27 -0.56
CA LYS A 14 16.34 5.64 0.48
C LYS A 14 15.52 5.18 1.68
N GLN A 15 14.59 5.99 2.14
CA GLN A 15 13.70 5.63 3.24
C GLN A 15 12.87 4.37 2.93
N GLU A 16 12.33 4.26 1.70
CA GLU A 16 11.60 3.07 1.26
C GLU A 16 12.50 1.84 1.14
N GLU A 17 13.71 1.99 0.59
CA GLU A 17 14.68 0.89 0.50
C GLU A 17 15.07 0.38 1.88
N ASP A 18 15.40 1.28 2.82
CA ASP A 18 15.75 0.92 4.20
C ASP A 18 14.60 0.23 4.94
N TYR A 19 13.37 0.70 4.72
CA TYR A 19 12.17 0.06 5.25
C TYR A 19 11.97 -1.34 4.66
N LEU A 20 12.03 -1.49 3.33
CA LEU A 20 11.85 -2.78 2.67
C LEU A 20 12.94 -3.79 3.01
N ARG A 21 14.19 -3.33 3.24
CA ARG A 21 15.29 -4.18 3.72
C ARG A 21 15.02 -4.73 5.12
N LYS A 22 14.37 -3.96 5.99
CA LYS A 22 13.96 -4.40 7.34
C LYS A 22 12.77 -5.37 7.30
N VAL A 23 11.80 -5.12 6.41
CA VAL A 23 10.60 -5.97 6.26
C VAL A 23 10.93 -7.30 5.59
N HIS A 24 11.87 -7.29 4.65
CA HIS A 24 12.28 -8.46 3.89
C HIS A 24 13.78 -8.75 4.10
N PRO A 25 14.23 -9.23 5.27
CA PRO A 25 15.65 -9.46 5.54
C PRO A 25 16.26 -10.55 4.66
N THR A 26 15.52 -11.59 4.28
CA THR A 26 16.04 -12.76 3.54
C THR A 26 15.53 -12.82 2.09
N SER A 27 16.23 -13.57 1.23
CA SER A 27 15.83 -13.78 -0.17
C SER A 27 14.55 -14.62 -0.33
N GLU A 28 14.20 -15.44 0.66
CA GLU A 28 13.05 -16.35 0.62
C GLU A 28 11.71 -15.62 0.81
N GLU A 29 11.73 -14.44 1.43
CA GLU A 29 10.53 -13.64 1.71
C GLU A 29 9.99 -12.89 0.48
N ILE A 30 10.75 -12.90 -0.62
CA ILE A 30 10.35 -12.27 -1.87
C ILE A 30 9.40 -13.20 -2.63
N PRO A 31 8.33 -12.67 -3.23
CA PRO A 31 7.38 -13.49 -3.97
C PRO A 31 8.07 -14.25 -5.12
N GLY A 32 7.83 -15.56 -5.16
CA GLY A 32 8.22 -16.41 -6.29
C GLY A 32 7.47 -16.04 -7.57
N CYS A 33 8.05 -16.33 -8.74
CA CYS A 33 7.44 -15.93 -10.01
C CYS A 33 6.09 -16.62 -10.27
N MET A 34 5.89 -17.85 -9.78
CA MET A 34 4.60 -18.54 -9.88
C MET A 34 3.52 -17.84 -9.07
N LYS A 35 3.84 -17.32 -7.87
CA LYS A 35 2.89 -16.53 -7.08
C LYS A 35 2.44 -15.27 -7.83
N LEU A 36 3.36 -14.58 -8.47
CA LEU A 36 3.04 -13.39 -9.28
C LEU A 36 2.21 -13.74 -10.53
N PHE A 37 2.41 -14.94 -11.08
CA PHE A 37 1.58 -15.44 -12.18
C PHE A 37 0.16 -15.77 -11.71
N ASP A 38 0.03 -16.45 -10.57
CA ASP A 38 -1.27 -16.75 -9.95
C ASP A 38 -2.05 -15.46 -9.64
N ASP A 39 -1.37 -14.44 -9.10
CA ASP A 39 -1.94 -13.09 -8.89
C ASP A 39 -2.50 -12.48 -10.18
N PHE A 40 -1.76 -12.60 -11.28
CA PHE A 40 -2.21 -12.11 -12.59
C PHE A 40 -3.44 -12.87 -13.08
N LEU A 41 -3.46 -14.20 -12.97
CA LEU A 41 -4.60 -15.01 -13.35
C LEU A 41 -5.83 -14.68 -12.50
N LEU A 42 -5.67 -14.62 -11.17
CA LEU A 42 -6.72 -14.29 -10.21
C LEU A 42 -7.36 -12.93 -10.50
N CYS A 43 -6.56 -11.95 -10.93
CA CYS A 43 -7.08 -10.66 -11.37
C CYS A 43 -8.07 -10.82 -12.53
N ASN A 44 -7.70 -11.58 -13.57
CA ASN A 44 -8.48 -11.76 -14.80
C ASN A 44 -9.71 -12.68 -14.65
N VAL A 45 -9.86 -13.39 -13.54
CA VAL A 45 -11.04 -14.25 -13.32
C VAL A 45 -12.32 -13.39 -13.27
N ILE A 46 -13.38 -13.88 -13.91
CA ILE A 46 -14.68 -13.20 -14.01
C ILE A 46 -15.20 -12.74 -12.64
N SER A 47 -15.03 -13.54 -11.59
CA SER A 47 -15.48 -13.20 -10.24
C SER A 47 -14.76 -11.99 -9.64
N SER A 48 -13.48 -11.79 -9.96
CA SER A 48 -12.70 -10.61 -9.57
C SER A 48 -13.16 -9.39 -10.38
N GLN A 49 -13.26 -9.56 -11.70
CA GLN A 49 -13.69 -8.50 -12.60
C GLN A 49 -15.11 -7.98 -12.29
N LEU A 50 -16.05 -8.86 -11.95
CA LEU A 50 -17.41 -8.48 -11.58
C LEU A 50 -17.45 -7.64 -10.29
N LYS A 51 -16.60 -7.96 -9.30
CA LYS A 51 -16.47 -7.16 -8.08
C LYS A 51 -15.93 -5.77 -8.37
N SER A 52 -14.95 -5.66 -9.28
CA SER A 52 -14.42 -4.37 -9.73
C SER A 52 -15.49 -3.56 -10.43
N LEU A 53 -16.23 -4.18 -11.36
CA LEU A 53 -17.31 -3.53 -12.09
C LEU A 53 -18.39 -3.01 -11.14
N TYR A 54 -18.78 -3.81 -10.13
CA TYR A 54 -19.77 -3.39 -9.13
C TYR A 54 -19.29 -2.21 -8.27
N ARG A 55 -18.02 -2.21 -7.84
CA ARG A 55 -17.49 -1.19 -6.91
C ARG A 55 -17.08 0.11 -7.60
N TYR A 56 -16.48 0.01 -8.78
CA TYR A 56 -15.81 1.13 -9.46
C TYR A 56 -16.43 1.47 -10.81
N GLY A 57 -17.35 0.64 -11.33
CA GLY A 57 -17.97 0.86 -12.65
C GLY A 57 -17.08 0.46 -13.83
N GLU A 58 -15.91 -0.10 -13.58
CA GLU A 58 -14.96 -0.52 -14.61
C GLU A 58 -14.32 -1.88 -14.30
N MET A 59 -13.85 -2.53 -15.37
CA MET A 59 -13.07 -3.75 -15.29
C MET A 59 -11.71 -3.45 -14.65
N ALA A 60 -11.26 -4.31 -13.74
CA ALA A 60 -9.96 -4.15 -13.10
C ALA A 60 -8.83 -4.18 -14.14
N THR A 61 -7.81 -3.34 -13.92
CA THR A 61 -6.61 -3.27 -14.75
C THR A 61 -5.57 -4.28 -14.26
N CYS A 62 -5.43 -5.40 -14.97
CA CYS A 62 -4.52 -6.48 -14.59
C CYS A 62 -3.09 -6.36 -15.17
N THR A 63 -2.83 -5.37 -16.03
CA THR A 63 -1.51 -5.17 -16.68
C THR A 63 -0.34 -5.04 -15.69
N PRO A 64 -0.44 -4.30 -14.57
CA PRO A 64 0.67 -4.18 -13.61
C PRO A 64 1.09 -5.53 -13.01
N LYS A 65 0.14 -6.45 -12.79
CA LYS A 65 0.43 -7.81 -12.29
C LYS A 65 1.21 -8.64 -13.29
N LEU A 66 0.89 -8.50 -14.58
CA LEU A 66 1.67 -9.13 -15.65
C LEU A 66 3.10 -8.58 -15.72
N GLU A 67 3.30 -7.28 -15.49
CA GLU A 67 4.63 -6.66 -15.47
C GLU A 67 5.47 -7.09 -14.26
N GLU A 68 4.84 -7.35 -13.11
CA GLU A 68 5.51 -7.96 -11.95
C GLU A 68 6.01 -9.37 -12.31
N PHE A 69 5.17 -10.20 -12.94
CA PHE A 69 5.54 -11.54 -13.40
C PHE A 69 6.69 -11.50 -14.43
N LYS A 70 6.57 -10.69 -15.49
CA LYS A 70 7.60 -10.56 -16.53
C LYS A 70 8.95 -10.15 -15.96
N PHE A 71 8.95 -9.22 -15.02
CA PHE A 71 10.17 -8.82 -14.33
C PHE A 71 10.76 -9.94 -13.50
N CYS A 72 9.95 -10.68 -12.74
CA CYS A 72 10.46 -11.82 -11.99
C CYS A 72 11.12 -12.85 -12.90
N MET A 73 10.52 -13.11 -14.07
CA MET A 73 11.09 -13.99 -15.09
C MET A 73 12.42 -13.47 -15.65
N SER A 74 12.58 -12.15 -15.83
CA SER A 74 13.86 -11.58 -16.26
C SER A 74 14.99 -11.73 -15.22
N LEU A 75 14.67 -11.90 -13.94
CA LEU A 75 15.65 -12.06 -12.86
C LEU A 75 15.99 -13.52 -12.55
N LYS A 76 15.43 -14.50 -13.30
CA LYS A 76 15.56 -15.94 -12.99
C LYS A 76 17.02 -16.44 -12.96
N GLY A 77 17.92 -15.79 -13.71
CA GLY A 77 19.33 -16.17 -13.80
C GLY A 77 20.25 -15.51 -12.77
N MET A 78 19.75 -14.61 -11.93
CA MET A 78 20.56 -13.89 -10.93
C MET A 78 20.72 -14.68 -9.64
N HIS A 79 21.76 -14.35 -8.87
CA HIS A 79 21.90 -14.89 -7.52
C HIS A 79 20.70 -14.47 -6.64
N PRO A 80 20.21 -15.32 -5.72
CA PRO A 80 19.04 -15.00 -4.88
C PRO A 80 19.15 -13.67 -4.12
N GLU A 81 20.35 -13.33 -3.62
CA GLU A 81 20.60 -12.03 -2.96
C GLU A 81 20.53 -10.84 -3.94
N GLU A 82 21.11 -10.98 -5.13
CA GLU A 82 21.06 -9.93 -6.16
C GLU A 82 19.63 -9.71 -6.66
N LYS A 83 18.88 -10.81 -6.84
CA LYS A 83 17.45 -10.76 -7.16
C LYS A 83 16.68 -10.01 -6.08
N ARG A 84 17.05 -10.21 -4.81
CA ARG A 84 16.47 -9.48 -3.69
C ARG A 84 16.74 -8.00 -3.75
N ASP A 85 17.99 -7.59 -3.95
CA ASP A 85 18.35 -6.18 -4.04
C ASP A 85 17.64 -5.45 -5.19
N VAL A 86 17.59 -6.09 -6.37
CA VAL A 86 16.93 -5.52 -7.55
C VAL A 86 15.41 -5.44 -7.35
N TRP A 87 14.81 -6.43 -6.69
CA TRP A 87 13.39 -6.40 -6.34
C TRP A 87 13.07 -5.30 -5.32
N ILE A 88 13.87 -5.17 -4.26
CA ILE A 88 13.71 -4.12 -3.23
C ILE A 88 13.76 -2.75 -3.88
N ARG A 89 14.76 -2.48 -4.72
CA ARG A 89 14.91 -1.19 -5.40
C ARG A 89 13.71 -0.86 -6.27
N ARG A 90 13.27 -1.80 -7.13
CA ARG A 90 12.06 -1.57 -7.96
C ARG A 90 10.82 -1.32 -7.12
N ARG A 91 10.70 -2.01 -5.99
CA ARG A 91 9.55 -1.86 -5.09
C ARG A 91 9.59 -0.54 -4.33
N ALA A 92 10.78 -0.10 -3.91
CA ALA A 92 11.00 1.21 -3.31
C ALA A 92 10.64 2.33 -4.27
N GLU A 93 11.07 2.25 -5.54
CA GLU A 93 10.68 3.22 -6.57
C GLU A 93 9.17 3.31 -6.76
N TRP A 94 8.47 2.17 -6.75
CA TRP A 94 7.02 2.14 -6.88
C TRP A 94 6.31 2.75 -5.67
N TRP A 95 6.77 2.47 -4.45
CA TRP A 95 6.22 3.06 -3.22
C TRP A 95 6.50 4.56 -3.13
N ALA A 96 7.73 4.98 -3.43
CA ALA A 96 8.12 6.37 -3.42
C ALA A 96 7.29 7.18 -4.41
N ARG A 97 7.08 6.70 -5.64
CA ARG A 97 6.17 7.34 -6.62
C ARG A 97 4.76 7.50 -6.09
N ARG A 98 4.22 6.49 -5.40
CA ARG A 98 2.87 6.60 -4.81
C ARG A 98 2.84 7.66 -3.70
N ARG A 99 3.88 7.72 -2.87
CA ARG A 99 4.01 8.69 -1.78
C ARG A 99 4.26 10.13 -2.24
N THR A 100 4.75 10.33 -3.47
CA THR A 100 4.84 11.68 -4.07
C THR A 100 3.46 12.29 -4.29
N HIS A 101 2.41 11.49 -4.48
CA HIS A 101 1.05 12.01 -4.59
C HIS A 101 0.51 12.45 -3.23
N LYS A 102 -0.32 13.50 -3.23
CA LYS A 102 -0.91 14.10 -2.02
C LYS A 102 -1.54 13.02 -1.13
N SER A 103 -1.03 12.89 0.09
CA SER A 103 -1.57 12.01 1.12
C SER A 103 -2.63 12.76 1.94
N SER A 104 -3.53 12.03 2.62
CA SER A 104 -4.39 12.64 3.63
C SER A 104 -3.60 13.29 4.76
N GLU A 105 -2.39 12.79 5.02
CA GLU A 105 -1.47 13.32 6.03
C GLU A 105 -0.95 14.74 5.66
N ASP A 106 -1.01 15.13 4.39
CA ASP A 106 -0.65 16.50 3.97
C ASP A 106 -1.76 17.52 4.31
N VAL A 107 -2.98 17.03 4.56
CA VAL A 107 -4.17 17.85 4.87
C VAL A 107 -4.50 17.79 6.36
N TRP A 108 -4.21 16.66 7.02
CA TRP A 108 -4.60 16.37 8.38
C TRP A 108 -3.39 16.02 9.25
N ASP A 109 -3.17 16.81 10.29
CA ASP A 109 -2.16 16.53 11.30
C ASP A 109 -2.60 15.39 12.23
N VAL A 110 -1.64 14.59 12.69
CA VAL A 110 -1.87 13.55 13.71
C VAL A 110 -2.26 14.24 15.02
N ARG A 111 -3.41 13.84 15.58
CA ARG A 111 -3.86 14.33 16.88
C ARG A 111 -2.92 13.87 18.00
N THR A 112 -2.44 14.81 18.79
CA THR A 112 -1.69 14.54 20.02
C THR A 112 -2.59 14.13 21.19
N GLU A 113 -3.84 14.57 21.18
CA GLU A 113 -4.81 14.32 22.24
C GLU A 113 -6.06 13.58 21.72
N PRO A 114 -6.67 12.71 22.54
CA PRO A 114 -7.90 12.03 22.18
C PRO A 114 -9.06 13.03 22.03
N LEU A 115 -9.97 12.75 21.10
CA LEU A 115 -11.17 13.56 20.91
C LEU A 115 -12.05 13.48 22.15
N GLN A 116 -12.40 14.64 22.71
CA GLN A 116 -13.34 14.71 23.82
C GLN A 116 -14.73 14.28 23.34
N ASN A 117 -15.36 13.36 24.08
CA ASN A 117 -16.73 12.89 23.85
C ASN A 117 -17.01 12.25 22.48
N PHE A 118 -16.06 11.49 21.91
CA PHE A 118 -16.27 10.73 20.66
C PHE A 118 -16.25 9.20 20.89
N PRO A 119 -17.22 8.42 20.35
CA PRO A 119 -18.41 8.87 19.64
C PRO A 119 -19.37 9.63 20.57
N PRO A 120 -20.10 10.64 20.06
CA PRO A 120 -21.04 11.40 20.88
C PRO A 120 -22.08 10.43 21.45
N ARG A 121 -22.33 10.52 22.77
CA ARG A 121 -23.39 9.75 23.40
C ARG A 121 -24.70 10.16 22.76
N LYS A 122 -25.48 9.19 22.26
CA LYS A 122 -26.89 9.44 21.95
C LYS A 122 -27.53 9.79 23.29
N ILE A 123 -27.95 11.04 23.44
CA ILE A 123 -28.71 11.47 24.61
C ILE A 123 -30.10 10.88 24.42
N ASP A 124 -30.40 9.79 25.14
CA ASP A 124 -31.77 9.33 25.24
C ASP A 124 -32.55 10.42 25.98
N PRO A 125 -33.59 11.03 25.38
CA PRO A 125 -34.30 12.15 25.99
C PRO A 125 -35.00 11.81 27.31
N ALA A 126 -35.03 10.52 27.68
CA ALA A 126 -35.59 10.01 28.92
C ALA A 126 -34.58 9.97 30.10
N ILE A 127 -33.29 10.26 29.88
CA ILE A 127 -32.27 10.22 30.93
C ILE A 127 -31.57 11.58 30.98
N SER A 128 -32.13 12.48 31.80
CA SER A 128 -31.53 13.76 32.16
C SER A 128 -30.22 13.56 32.93
N ILE A 129 -29.21 14.31 32.51
CA ILE A 129 -27.82 14.30 32.95
C ILE A 129 -27.71 14.82 34.38
N GLU A 130 -27.16 14.03 35.31
CA GLU A 130 -26.36 14.51 36.44
C GLU A 130 -25.35 13.44 36.85
N THR A 131 -24.12 13.54 36.34
CA THR A 131 -22.91 13.11 37.08
C THR A 131 -21.67 13.63 36.34
N PRO A 132 -20.86 14.51 36.96
CA PRO A 132 -19.55 14.84 36.43
C PRO A 132 -18.61 13.64 36.63
N ARG A 133 -17.98 13.15 35.57
CA ARG A 133 -16.87 12.19 35.65
C ARG A 133 -15.60 12.86 35.17
N THR A 134 -14.90 13.49 36.10
CA THR A 134 -13.45 13.71 35.99
C THR A 134 -12.77 12.33 35.94
N ILE A 135 -11.85 12.17 35.00
CA ILE A 135 -10.95 11.03 34.90
C ILE A 135 -9.63 11.51 35.54
N GLU A 136 -9.30 10.98 36.71
CA GLU A 136 -7.90 10.93 37.20
C GLU A 136 -7.22 9.69 36.62
#